data_AF-A0A962T2K6-F1
#
_entry.id   AF-A0A962T2K6-F1
#
_cell.length_a   1.000
_cell.length_b   1.000
_cell.length_c   1.000
_cell.angle_alpha   90.00
_cell.angle_beta   90.00
_cell.angle_gamma   90.00
#
_symmetry.space_group_name_H-M   'P 1'
#
loop_
_entity.id
_entity.type
_entity.pdbx_description
1 polymer ?
#
loop_
_entity_poly.entity_id
_entity_poly.type
_entity_poly.pdbx_seq_one_letter_code
_entity_poly.pdbx_strand_id
1 'polypeptide(L)'
;RNAHDDWDERVADLHYRDVHAYAVGHGVATEAVLDPEGPCFAVRTAWIPHAAVEFVAPSKMPTVELRMETLAALPDAAAAHTALQPLLTDYRAWIAAQQAPLATLCAAQQPIAQELLNRAPQAADRIAAGLNALQDAHVFTAFRLTNRVMARAARQRDAQQQIQRDPEWRPFQLAFLLLNLRGLSEPAHYDRSVVDLLFFPTGGGKTEAYLGLAAFTLILRRLRNPGIQSAGLTVLMRYTLRLLTLDQLGRAAALICALELEREADPATLYGILLYTASPDAEGTLGGLVKAGERIDDHLQAALEWGRLCSNDPVCAGHRPDDPYERRFLHCAACYGCLLIAETSCEQGNDFLDRTLVVPTVEHPNMAFFSDPP
;
A
#
# COMPACT_ATOMS: atom_id res chain seq x y z
N ARG A 1 -21.40 13.11 -18.26
CA ARG A 1 -21.05 12.21 -17.14
C ARG A 1 -22.30 11.42 -16.75
N ASN A 2 -22.54 10.27 -17.39
CA ASN A 2 -23.61 9.33 -17.04
C ASN A 2 -22.94 8.05 -16.54
N ALA A 3 -22.79 7.91 -15.22
CA ALA A 3 -22.25 6.71 -14.55
C ALA A 3 -22.65 6.69 -13.04
N HIS A 4 -23.87 7.08 -12.70
CA HIS A 4 -24.29 7.23 -11.29
C HIS A 4 -24.47 5.91 -10.49
N ASP A 5 -24.18 4.74 -11.06
CA ASP A 5 -24.47 3.44 -10.43
C ASP A 5 -23.23 2.68 -9.93
N ASP A 6 -21.99 3.09 -10.27
CA ASP A 6 -20.81 2.39 -9.75
C ASP A 6 -20.53 2.75 -8.28
N TRP A 7 -20.37 1.72 -7.45
CA TRP A 7 -20.17 1.89 -6.01
C TRP A 7 -18.86 2.64 -5.72
N ASP A 8 -17.79 2.27 -6.41
CA ASP A 8 -16.46 2.85 -6.18
C ASP A 8 -16.42 4.33 -6.57
N GLU A 9 -17.07 4.72 -7.67
CA GLU A 9 -17.20 6.13 -8.07
C GLU A 9 -17.98 6.94 -7.03
N ARG A 10 -19.05 6.38 -6.46
CA ARG A 10 -19.84 7.08 -5.43
C ARG A 10 -19.09 7.22 -4.10
N VAL A 11 -18.26 6.24 -3.75
CA VAL A 11 -17.36 6.34 -2.58
C VAL A 11 -16.26 7.37 -2.86
N ALA A 12 -15.69 7.39 -4.06
CA ALA A 12 -14.71 8.39 -4.46
C ALA A 12 -15.31 9.80 -4.45
N ASP A 13 -16.51 10.00 -4.99
CA ASP A 13 -17.23 11.27 -4.93
C ASP A 13 -17.39 11.78 -3.49
N LEU A 14 -17.70 10.88 -2.54
CA LEU A 14 -17.77 11.24 -1.12
C LEU A 14 -16.40 11.57 -0.51
N HIS A 15 -15.37 10.75 -0.76
CA HIS A 15 -14.04 10.92 -0.17
C HIS A 15 -13.31 12.15 -0.71
N TYR A 16 -13.48 12.44 -1.99
CA TYR A 16 -12.81 13.53 -2.70
C TYR A 16 -13.73 14.72 -2.99
N ARG A 17 -14.87 14.84 -2.30
CA ARG A 17 -15.87 15.92 -2.51
C ARG A 17 -15.31 17.34 -2.38
N ASP A 18 -14.26 17.50 -1.58
CA ASP A 18 -13.59 18.78 -1.32
C ASP A 18 -12.33 18.95 -2.20
N VAL A 19 -12.06 18.00 -3.10
CA VAL A 19 -10.94 18.03 -4.05
C VAL A 19 -11.45 18.47 -5.42
N HIS A 20 -10.92 19.58 -5.92
CA HIS A 20 -11.32 20.15 -7.19
C HIS A 20 -10.28 19.89 -8.28
N ALA A 21 -10.73 19.33 -9.41
CA ALA A 21 -9.94 19.26 -10.64
C ALA A 21 -10.14 20.55 -11.44
N TYR A 22 -9.17 21.48 -11.36
CA TYR A 22 -9.25 22.79 -12.02
C TYR A 22 -8.81 22.77 -13.49
N ALA A 23 -7.92 21.86 -13.85
CA ALA A 23 -7.45 21.65 -15.20
C ALA A 23 -7.15 20.16 -15.41
N VAL A 24 -7.30 19.70 -16.65
CA VAL A 24 -6.94 18.35 -17.09
C VAL A 24 -6.03 18.53 -18.29
N GLY A 25 -4.87 17.88 -18.25
CA GLY A 25 -3.89 17.94 -19.31
C GLY A 25 -4.31 17.18 -20.56
N HIS A 26 -4.07 17.73 -21.74
CA HIS A 26 -4.32 17.06 -23.02
C HIS A 26 -3.05 17.10 -23.87
N GLY A 27 -2.24 16.03 -23.81
CA GLY A 27 -0.90 15.99 -24.41
C GLY A 27 0.14 16.88 -23.73
N VAL A 28 -0.22 17.53 -22.63
CA VAL A 28 0.65 18.38 -21.80
C VAL A 28 0.09 18.39 -20.38
N ALA A 29 0.95 18.29 -19.35
CA ALA A 29 0.47 18.38 -17.97
C ALA A 29 0.00 19.80 -17.64
N THR A 30 -0.86 19.92 -16.65
CA THR A 30 -1.37 21.21 -16.15
C THR A 30 -1.07 21.37 -14.67
N GLU A 31 -1.00 22.61 -14.22
CA GLU A 31 -0.82 22.98 -12.82
C GLU A 31 -1.87 24.04 -12.46
N ALA A 32 -2.61 23.78 -11.38
CA ALA A 32 -3.53 24.74 -10.79
C ALA A 32 -2.80 25.55 -9.71
N VAL A 33 -2.87 26.88 -9.83
CA VAL A 33 -2.28 27.80 -8.85
C VAL A 33 -3.38 28.24 -7.90
N LEU A 34 -3.28 27.76 -6.66
CA LEU A 34 -4.25 28.00 -5.59
C LEU A 34 -3.86 29.24 -4.79
N ASP A 35 -4.84 30.07 -4.44
CA ASP A 35 -4.68 31.11 -3.41
C ASP A 35 -4.66 30.40 -2.02
N PRO A 36 -3.73 30.70 -1.11
CA PRO A 36 -3.66 30.06 0.20
C PRO A 36 -4.97 30.01 1.01
N GLU A 37 -5.89 30.95 0.78
CA GLU A 37 -7.20 31.01 1.46
C GLU A 37 -8.39 30.96 0.47
N GLY A 38 -8.15 30.66 -0.82
CA GLY A 38 -9.15 30.85 -1.87
C GLY A 38 -9.12 29.81 -2.99
N PRO A 39 -10.00 29.96 -3.99
CA PRO A 39 -10.05 29.05 -5.13
C PRO A 39 -8.81 29.19 -6.03
N CYS A 40 -8.65 28.26 -6.97
CA CYS A 40 -7.67 28.39 -8.03
C CYS A 40 -7.83 29.72 -8.80
N PHE A 41 -6.77 30.52 -8.90
CA PHE A 41 -6.80 31.81 -9.60
C PHE A 41 -6.07 31.79 -10.95
N ALA A 42 -5.24 30.78 -11.20
CA ALA A 42 -4.60 30.58 -12.49
C ALA A 42 -4.38 29.09 -12.77
N VAL A 43 -4.47 28.70 -14.03
CA VAL A 43 -4.06 27.38 -14.51
C VAL A 43 -2.99 27.58 -15.58
N ARG A 44 -1.97 26.72 -15.61
CA ARG A 44 -0.89 26.79 -16.61
C ARG A 44 -0.48 25.41 -17.07
N THR A 45 0.11 25.32 -18.25
CA THR A 45 0.78 24.11 -18.73
C THR A 45 2.08 23.89 -17.97
N ALA A 46 2.39 22.65 -17.62
CA ALA A 46 3.61 22.24 -16.95
C ALA A 46 4.29 21.12 -17.75
N TRP A 47 5.60 21.25 -17.99
CA TRP A 47 6.35 20.22 -18.71
C TRP A 47 6.77 19.06 -17.79
N ILE A 48 7.09 19.37 -16.53
CA ILE A 48 7.36 18.41 -15.46
C ILE A 48 6.43 18.77 -14.29
N PRO A 49 5.25 18.14 -14.18
CA PRO A 49 4.33 18.43 -13.09
C PRO A 49 4.94 17.99 -11.76
N HIS A 50 4.75 18.80 -10.74
CA HIS A 50 5.11 18.49 -9.37
C HIS A 50 3.85 18.54 -8.51
N ALA A 51 3.75 17.64 -7.56
CA ALA A 51 2.65 17.61 -6.60
C ALA A 51 3.24 17.45 -5.20
N ALA A 52 2.65 18.14 -4.22
CA ALA A 52 2.97 17.90 -2.83
C ALA A 52 2.25 16.62 -2.39
N VAL A 53 3.00 15.62 -1.95
CA VAL A 53 2.43 14.41 -1.34
C VAL A 53 2.24 14.68 0.13
N GLU A 54 0.98 14.80 0.56
CA GLU A 54 0.67 15.01 1.98
C GLU A 54 0.99 13.76 2.80
N PHE A 55 1.76 13.95 3.87
CA PHE A 55 2.05 12.88 4.82
C PHE A 55 0.92 12.79 5.85
N VAL A 56 0.28 11.62 5.91
CA VAL A 56 -0.68 11.33 6.99
C VAL A 56 0.08 11.10 8.29
N ALA A 57 -0.10 12.03 9.22
CA ALA A 57 0.33 11.88 10.61
C ALA A 57 -0.71 11.03 11.38
N PRO A 58 -0.31 9.96 12.08
CA PRO A 58 -1.24 9.20 12.90
C PRO A 58 -1.80 10.05 14.05
N SER A 59 -3.06 9.80 14.41
CA SER A 59 -3.66 10.39 15.61
C SER A 59 -2.86 10.02 16.85
N LYS A 60 -2.69 10.99 17.76
CA LYS A 60 -2.08 10.74 19.06
C LYS A 60 -3.09 10.03 19.97
N MET A 61 -2.75 8.85 20.44
CA MET A 61 -3.56 8.05 21.36
C MET A 61 -2.76 7.81 22.65
N PRO A 62 -2.71 8.81 23.56
CA PRO A 62 -1.80 8.78 24.71
C PRO A 62 -2.13 7.70 25.75
N THR A 63 -3.35 7.19 25.73
CA THR A 63 -3.87 6.13 26.60
C THR A 63 -3.61 4.73 26.07
N VAL A 64 -3.18 4.60 24.81
CA VAL A 64 -2.89 3.32 24.16
C VAL A 64 -1.40 3.03 24.24
N GLU A 65 -1.04 1.83 24.69
CA GLU A 65 0.36 1.40 24.62
C GLU A 65 0.72 1.00 23.18
N LEU A 66 1.67 1.72 22.59
CA LEU A 66 2.13 1.53 21.22
C LEU A 66 3.57 1.05 21.13
N ARG A 67 4.34 1.07 22.24
CA ARG A 67 5.75 0.67 22.24
C ARG A 67 5.85 -0.83 22.10
N MET A 68 6.52 -1.27 21.03
CA MET A 68 6.66 -2.68 20.68
C MET A 68 7.38 -3.45 21.80
N GLU A 69 8.41 -2.87 22.42
CA GLU A 69 9.16 -3.52 23.50
C GLU A 69 8.29 -3.72 24.76
N THR A 70 7.43 -2.75 25.08
CA THR A 70 6.47 -2.86 26.20
C THR A 70 5.43 -3.93 25.92
N LEU A 71 4.85 -3.95 24.72
CA LEU A 71 3.88 -4.97 24.31
C LEU A 71 4.50 -6.40 24.32
N ALA A 72 5.77 -6.52 23.95
CA ALA A 72 6.50 -7.79 24.02
C ALA A 72 6.74 -8.28 25.47
N ALA A 73 6.81 -7.36 26.43
CA ALA A 73 7.08 -7.64 27.83
C ALA A 73 5.83 -7.95 28.67
N LEU A 74 4.63 -7.83 28.09
CA LEU A 74 3.37 -8.06 28.80
C LEU A 74 3.33 -9.47 29.43
N PRO A 75 2.92 -9.59 30.71
CA PRO A 75 2.96 -10.86 31.42
C PRO A 75 1.91 -11.86 30.94
N ASP A 76 0.71 -11.39 30.61
CA ASP A 76 -0.45 -12.21 30.28
C ASP A 76 -1.45 -11.46 29.35
N ALA A 77 -2.47 -12.20 28.91
CA ALA A 77 -3.52 -11.69 28.05
C ALA A 77 -4.36 -10.57 28.70
N ALA A 78 -4.51 -10.56 30.03
CA ALA A 78 -5.29 -9.55 30.74
C ALA A 78 -4.56 -8.20 30.74
N ALA A 79 -3.23 -8.21 30.90
CA ALA A 79 -2.39 -7.04 30.73
C ALA A 79 -2.44 -6.51 29.29
N ALA A 80 -2.44 -7.39 28.28
CA ALA A 80 -2.61 -6.99 26.88
C ALA A 80 -3.97 -6.35 26.61
N HIS A 81 -5.03 -6.93 27.16
CA HIS A 81 -6.38 -6.36 27.07
C HIS A 81 -6.41 -4.96 27.67
N THR A 82 -5.87 -4.79 28.88
CA THR A 82 -5.80 -3.48 29.56
C THR A 82 -5.01 -2.44 28.75
N ALA A 83 -3.87 -2.83 28.17
CA ALA A 83 -3.00 -1.93 27.41
C ALA A 83 -3.59 -1.50 26.05
N LEU A 84 -4.44 -2.33 25.45
CA LEU A 84 -4.95 -2.13 24.08
C LEU A 84 -6.43 -1.79 24.02
N GLN A 85 -7.20 -2.01 25.08
CA GLN A 85 -8.61 -1.66 25.15
C GLN A 85 -8.90 -0.18 24.81
N PRO A 86 -8.05 0.81 25.20
CA PRO A 86 -8.28 2.20 24.82
C PRO A 86 -8.30 2.43 23.30
N LEU A 87 -7.56 1.63 22.51
CA LEU A 87 -7.58 1.73 21.04
C LEU A 87 -8.98 1.45 20.48
N LEU A 88 -9.65 0.44 21.04
CA LEU A 88 -11.02 0.08 20.64
C LEU A 88 -12.03 1.12 21.12
N THR A 89 -11.88 1.61 22.35
CA THR A 89 -12.75 2.65 22.91
C THR A 89 -12.69 3.92 22.08
N ASP A 90 -11.47 4.40 21.79
CA ASP A 90 -11.25 5.62 21.00
C ASP A 90 -11.75 5.45 19.56
N TYR A 91 -11.53 4.28 18.95
CA TYR A 91 -12.02 4.03 17.60
C TYR A 91 -13.55 3.96 17.52
N ARG A 92 -14.22 3.31 18.48
CA ARG A 92 -15.70 3.30 18.56
C ARG A 92 -16.27 4.70 18.82
N ALA A 93 -15.63 5.49 19.68
CA ALA A 93 -16.01 6.87 19.91
C ALA A 93 -15.86 7.72 18.64
N TRP A 94 -14.77 7.52 17.89
CA TRP A 94 -14.56 8.18 16.60
C TRP A 94 -15.64 7.79 15.58
N ILE A 95 -15.99 6.51 15.45
CA ILE A 95 -17.07 6.03 14.57
C ILE A 95 -18.39 6.73 14.92
N ALA A 96 -18.75 6.77 16.21
CA ALA A 96 -19.98 7.42 16.66
C ALA A 96 -19.99 8.94 16.36
N ALA A 97 -18.83 9.60 16.44
CA ALA A 97 -18.70 11.01 16.09
C ALA A 97 -18.89 11.28 14.59
N GLN A 98 -18.63 10.29 13.72
CA GLN A 98 -18.81 10.44 12.27
C GLN A 98 -20.29 10.52 11.84
N GLN A 99 -21.25 10.25 12.72
CA GLN A 99 -22.67 10.47 12.41
C GLN A 99 -23.01 11.96 12.21
N ALA A 100 -22.33 12.89 12.92
CA ALA A 100 -22.69 14.31 12.89
C ALA A 100 -22.45 14.97 11.50
N PRO A 101 -21.34 14.71 10.79
CA PRO A 101 -21.12 15.22 9.44
C PRO A 101 -22.13 14.79 8.38
N LEU A 102 -22.93 13.74 8.59
CA LEU A 102 -23.91 13.29 7.59
C LEU A 102 -24.94 14.38 7.26
N ALA A 103 -25.27 15.24 8.23
CA ALA A 103 -26.22 16.32 8.04
C ALA A 103 -25.74 17.40 7.06
N THR A 104 -24.42 17.49 6.81
CA THR A 104 -23.84 18.48 5.88
C THR A 104 -23.63 17.93 4.47
N LEU A 105 -23.86 16.64 4.25
CA LEU A 105 -23.68 15.99 2.95
C LEU A 105 -24.90 16.21 2.04
N CYS A 106 -24.67 16.21 0.73
CA CYS A 106 -25.76 16.29 -0.25
C CYS A 106 -26.59 14.99 -0.27
N ALA A 107 -27.82 15.07 -0.81
CA ALA A 107 -28.75 13.94 -0.84
C ALA A 107 -28.20 12.70 -1.57
N ALA A 108 -27.29 12.86 -2.53
CA ALA A 108 -26.67 11.75 -3.27
C ALA A 108 -25.57 11.03 -2.44
N GLN A 109 -24.89 11.76 -1.56
CA GLN A 109 -23.76 11.28 -0.76
C GLN A 109 -24.19 10.65 0.57
N GLN A 110 -25.29 11.13 1.17
CA GLN A 110 -25.79 10.63 2.45
C GLN A 110 -25.97 9.10 2.51
N PRO A 111 -26.57 8.42 1.51
CA PRO A 111 -26.72 6.97 1.53
C PRO A 111 -25.38 6.22 1.56
N ILE A 112 -24.37 6.74 0.85
CA ILE A 112 -23.02 6.15 0.80
C ILE A 112 -22.32 6.31 2.15
N ALA A 113 -22.34 7.52 2.70
CA ALA A 113 -21.76 7.78 4.01
C ALA A 113 -22.41 6.90 5.09
N GLN A 114 -23.74 6.76 5.06
CA GLN A 114 -24.45 5.90 6.00
C GLN A 114 -24.04 4.42 5.86
N GLU A 115 -23.89 3.92 4.64
CA GLU A 115 -23.44 2.54 4.42
C GLU A 115 -21.99 2.32 4.90
N LEU A 116 -21.08 3.27 4.67
CA LEU A 116 -19.72 3.19 5.22
C LEU A 116 -19.73 3.19 6.75
N LEU A 117 -20.58 4.01 7.38
CA LEU A 117 -20.75 4.01 8.84
C LEU A 117 -21.41 2.74 9.38
N ASN A 118 -22.26 2.07 8.59
CA ASN A 118 -22.81 0.76 8.97
C ASN A 118 -21.72 -0.33 8.94
N ARG A 119 -20.71 -0.19 8.08
CA ARG A 119 -19.59 -1.12 7.96
C ARG A 119 -18.48 -0.88 8.98
N ALA A 120 -18.24 0.38 9.39
CA ALA A 120 -17.15 0.71 10.30
C ALA A 120 -17.16 -0.06 11.64
N PRO A 121 -18.33 -0.31 12.30
CA PRO A 121 -18.39 -1.16 13.49
C PRO A 121 -17.87 -2.58 13.27
N GLN A 122 -18.00 -3.14 12.07
CA GLN A 122 -17.52 -4.50 11.76
C GLN A 122 -15.99 -4.58 11.90
N ALA A 123 -15.26 -3.54 11.47
CA ALA A 123 -13.82 -3.47 11.68
C ALA A 123 -13.47 -3.37 13.18
N ALA A 124 -14.21 -2.57 13.94
CA ALA A 124 -14.04 -2.47 15.39
C ALA A 124 -14.34 -3.79 16.12
N ASP A 125 -15.36 -4.52 15.68
CA ASP A 125 -15.72 -5.83 16.23
C ASP A 125 -14.65 -6.88 15.93
N ARG A 126 -14.05 -6.86 14.72
CA ARG A 126 -12.93 -7.73 14.37
C ARG A 126 -11.67 -7.42 15.18
N ILE A 127 -11.36 -6.13 15.41
CA ILE A 127 -10.27 -5.73 16.32
C ILE A 127 -10.53 -6.26 17.73
N ALA A 128 -11.75 -6.10 18.25
CA ALA A 128 -12.14 -6.62 19.56
C ALA A 128 -12.00 -8.15 19.64
N ALA A 129 -12.42 -8.86 18.57
CA ALA A 129 -12.29 -10.30 18.47
C ALA A 129 -10.82 -10.75 18.44
N GLY A 130 -9.94 -10.00 17.76
CA GLY A 130 -8.50 -10.24 17.78
C GLY A 130 -7.88 -10.02 19.15
N LEU A 131 -8.32 -9.00 19.88
CA LEU A 131 -7.89 -8.77 21.26
C LEU A 131 -8.32 -9.92 22.18
N ASN A 132 -9.54 -10.44 22.01
CA ASN A 132 -10.02 -11.61 22.74
C ASN A 132 -9.26 -12.90 22.36
N ALA A 133 -8.81 -13.03 21.11
CA ALA A 133 -8.02 -14.18 20.66
C ALA A 133 -6.69 -14.31 21.41
N LEU A 134 -6.17 -13.23 22.01
CA LEU A 134 -4.99 -13.27 22.89
C LEU A 134 -5.19 -14.13 24.15
N GLN A 135 -6.40 -14.61 24.45
CA GLN A 135 -6.62 -15.58 25.53
C GLN A 135 -6.01 -16.97 25.21
N ASP A 136 -5.82 -17.31 23.94
CA ASP A 136 -5.08 -18.51 23.53
C ASP A 136 -3.57 -18.31 23.79
N ALA A 137 -2.97 -19.24 24.53
CA ALA A 137 -1.56 -19.14 24.95
C ALA A 137 -0.56 -19.09 23.78
N HIS A 138 -0.83 -19.79 22.67
CA HIS A 138 0.00 -19.73 21.47
C HIS A 138 -0.20 -18.41 20.73
N VAL A 139 -1.43 -17.91 20.65
CA VAL A 139 -1.73 -16.60 20.05
C VAL A 139 -1.06 -15.47 20.84
N PHE A 140 -1.15 -15.50 22.17
CA PHE A 140 -0.49 -14.52 23.03
C PHE A 140 1.03 -14.56 22.91
N THR A 141 1.61 -15.76 22.96
CA THR A 141 3.07 -15.94 22.77
C THR A 141 3.51 -15.43 21.40
N ALA A 142 2.76 -15.75 20.34
CA ALA A 142 3.03 -15.24 18.99
C ALA A 142 2.94 -13.71 18.92
N PHE A 143 1.94 -13.10 19.58
CA PHE A 143 1.80 -11.64 19.65
C PHE A 143 3.02 -10.99 20.35
N ARG A 144 3.45 -11.53 21.50
CA ARG A 144 4.63 -11.00 22.22
C ARG A 144 5.92 -11.11 21.40
N LEU A 145 6.16 -12.27 20.80
CA LEU A 145 7.34 -12.49 19.96
C LEU A 145 7.31 -11.61 18.70
N THR A 146 6.13 -11.43 18.09
CA THR A 146 5.95 -10.51 16.96
C THR A 146 6.37 -9.09 17.32
N ASN A 147 5.90 -8.58 18.46
CA ASN A 147 6.28 -7.24 18.92
C ASN A 147 7.80 -7.13 19.14
N ARG A 148 8.43 -8.13 19.74
CA ARG A 148 9.89 -8.15 19.94
C ARG A 148 10.67 -8.15 18.63
N VAL A 149 10.27 -9.00 17.68
CA VAL A 149 10.87 -9.10 16.34
C VAL A 149 10.74 -7.78 15.59
N MET A 150 9.55 -7.17 15.61
CA MET A 150 9.29 -5.90 14.96
C MET A 150 10.10 -4.76 15.60
N ALA A 151 10.23 -4.75 16.93
CA ALA A 151 11.07 -3.79 17.64
C ALA A 151 12.55 -3.92 17.21
N ARG A 152 13.05 -5.16 17.14
CA ARG A 152 14.43 -5.44 16.73
C ARG A 152 14.71 -5.01 15.30
N ALA A 153 13.80 -5.32 14.37
CA ALA A 153 13.90 -4.88 12.98
C ALA A 153 13.86 -3.34 12.86
N ALA A 154 13.02 -2.68 13.66
CA ALA A 154 12.94 -1.22 13.71
C ALA A 154 14.23 -0.60 14.26
N ARG A 155 14.79 -1.11 15.38
CA ARG A 155 16.06 -0.65 15.95
C ARG A 155 17.21 -0.77 14.94
N GLN A 156 17.29 -1.90 14.22
CA GLN A 156 18.34 -2.10 13.21
C GLN A 156 18.27 -1.06 12.09
N ARG A 157 17.06 -0.78 11.60
CA ARG A 157 16.84 0.25 10.58
C ARG A 157 17.17 1.65 11.10
N ASP A 158 16.67 1.99 12.28
CA ASP A 158 16.88 3.31 12.87
C ASP A 158 18.39 3.53 13.17
N ALA A 159 19.13 2.49 13.56
CA ALA A 159 20.59 2.54 13.72
C ALA A 159 21.33 2.82 12.40
N GLN A 160 20.91 2.23 11.28
CA GLN A 160 21.47 2.54 9.96
C GLN A 160 21.22 4.00 9.55
N GLN A 161 20.15 4.61 10.07
CA GLN A 161 19.78 6.00 9.82
C GLN A 161 20.28 6.96 10.92
N GLN A 162 21.03 6.47 11.91
CA GLN A 162 21.49 7.24 13.08
C GLN A 162 20.34 7.91 13.85
N ILE A 163 19.16 7.28 13.86
CA ILE A 163 17.98 7.74 14.58
C ILE A 163 17.91 7.00 15.93
N GLN A 164 17.78 7.76 17.01
CA GLN A 164 17.56 7.21 18.35
C GLN A 164 16.12 7.48 18.80
N ARG A 165 15.27 6.45 18.72
CA ARG A 165 13.90 6.46 19.24
C ARG A 165 13.49 5.07 19.68
N ASP A 166 12.44 5.00 20.48
CA ASP A 166 11.83 3.72 20.84
C ASP A 166 10.92 3.21 19.71
N PRO A 167 11.00 1.91 19.37
CA PRO A 167 10.12 1.32 18.37
C PRO A 167 8.66 1.36 18.80
N GLU A 168 7.85 2.09 18.05
CA GLU A 168 6.43 2.26 18.29
C GLU A 168 5.62 1.89 17.06
N TRP A 169 4.46 1.29 17.29
CA TRP A 169 3.44 1.14 16.27
C TRP A 169 2.75 2.49 16.00
N ARG A 170 2.43 2.75 14.73
CA ARG A 170 1.34 3.67 14.44
C ARG A 170 0.02 2.98 14.81
N PRO A 171 -0.99 3.68 15.37
CA PRO A 171 -2.23 3.05 15.81
C PRO A 171 -2.90 2.15 14.77
N PHE A 172 -2.94 2.59 13.50
CA PHE A 172 -3.53 1.79 12.42
C PHE A 172 -2.77 0.49 12.14
N GLN A 173 -1.45 0.45 12.34
CA GLN A 173 -0.63 -0.75 12.10
C GLN A 173 -1.00 -1.81 13.13
N LEU A 174 -1.12 -1.41 14.40
CA LEU A 174 -1.51 -2.28 15.49
C LEU A 174 -2.98 -2.70 15.38
N ALA A 175 -3.87 -1.77 15.01
CA ALA A 175 -5.26 -2.08 14.72
C ALA A 175 -5.38 -3.12 13.58
N PHE A 176 -4.61 -2.96 12.51
CA PHE A 176 -4.60 -3.91 11.39
C PHE A 176 -4.06 -5.29 11.80
N LEU A 177 -3.05 -5.34 12.67
CA LEU A 177 -2.57 -6.59 13.27
C LEU A 177 -3.71 -7.27 14.05
N LEU A 178 -4.33 -6.56 15.00
CA LEU A 178 -5.42 -7.07 15.84
C LEU A 178 -6.62 -7.54 15.01
N LEU A 179 -7.05 -6.74 14.03
CA LEU A 179 -8.17 -7.04 13.13
C LEU A 179 -8.04 -8.40 12.44
N ASN A 180 -6.81 -8.83 12.14
CA ASN A 180 -6.54 -10.06 11.43
C ASN A 180 -6.24 -11.27 12.33
N LEU A 181 -5.99 -11.08 13.64
CA LEU A 181 -5.49 -12.15 14.51
C LEU A 181 -6.43 -13.35 14.55
N ARG A 182 -7.74 -13.11 14.61
CA ARG A 182 -8.74 -14.19 14.69
C ARG A 182 -8.81 -15.02 13.41
N GLY A 183 -8.86 -14.37 12.24
CA GLY A 183 -8.83 -15.07 10.95
C GLY A 183 -7.53 -15.83 10.69
N LEU A 184 -6.42 -15.40 11.29
CA LEU A 184 -5.14 -16.10 11.22
C LEU A 184 -5.00 -17.24 12.23
N SER A 185 -5.64 -17.13 13.40
CA SER A 185 -5.54 -18.11 14.48
C SER A 185 -6.66 -19.16 14.47
N GLU A 186 -7.76 -18.95 13.76
CA GLU A 186 -8.86 -19.91 13.69
C GLU A 186 -9.09 -20.32 12.23
N PRO A 187 -8.54 -21.46 11.75
CA PRO A 187 -8.61 -21.85 10.33
C PRO A 187 -10.03 -22.01 9.77
N ALA A 188 -11.01 -22.27 10.63
CA ALA A 188 -12.43 -22.41 10.27
C ALA A 188 -13.24 -21.11 10.43
N HIS A 189 -12.62 -20.00 10.86
CA HIS A 189 -13.31 -18.73 11.04
C HIS A 189 -13.63 -18.08 9.70
N TYR A 190 -14.79 -17.42 9.60
CA TYR A 190 -15.27 -16.81 8.36
C TYR A 190 -14.35 -15.68 7.83
N ASP A 191 -13.65 -14.97 8.73
CA ASP A 191 -12.60 -14.01 8.33
C ASP A 191 -11.51 -14.61 7.45
N ARG A 192 -11.34 -15.95 7.44
CA ARG A 192 -10.32 -16.60 6.61
C ARG A 192 -10.56 -16.41 5.11
N SER A 193 -11.81 -16.14 4.70
CA SER A 193 -12.17 -15.82 3.30
C SER A 193 -12.19 -14.32 3.01
N VAL A 194 -11.86 -13.47 3.98
CA VAL A 194 -11.87 -12.01 3.81
C VAL A 194 -10.53 -11.54 3.26
N VAL A 195 -10.58 -10.64 2.27
CA VAL A 195 -9.41 -9.90 1.77
C VAL A 195 -9.43 -8.52 2.40
N ASP A 196 -8.52 -8.28 3.34
CA ASP A 196 -8.41 -6.99 4.02
C ASP A 196 -7.55 -6.00 3.22
N LEU A 197 -8.10 -4.82 2.96
CA LEU A 197 -7.43 -3.74 2.24
C LEU A 197 -6.87 -2.70 3.22
N LEU A 198 -5.55 -2.54 3.22
CA LEU A 198 -4.87 -1.48 3.97
C LEU A 198 -4.66 -0.24 3.09
N PHE A 199 -5.66 0.65 3.08
CA PHE A 199 -5.64 1.88 2.27
C PHE A 199 -5.06 3.06 3.06
N PHE A 200 -3.79 3.38 2.81
CA PHE A 200 -3.07 4.53 3.37
C PHE A 200 -2.17 5.13 2.29
N PRO A 201 -1.83 6.42 2.34
CA PRO A 201 -0.91 7.03 1.37
C PRO A 201 0.49 6.43 1.43
N THR A 202 1.27 6.63 0.36
CA THR A 202 2.69 6.26 0.28
C THR A 202 3.48 6.92 1.42
N GLY A 203 4.51 6.24 1.93
CA GLY A 203 5.23 6.70 3.12
C GLY A 203 4.46 6.62 4.46
N GLY A 204 3.18 6.25 4.45
CA GLY A 204 2.32 6.17 5.63
C GLY A 204 2.64 5.04 6.65
N GLY A 205 3.63 4.20 6.38
CA GLY A 205 4.02 3.09 7.26
C GLY A 205 3.19 1.80 7.10
N LYS A 206 2.61 1.57 5.91
CA LYS A 206 1.85 0.32 5.63
C LYS A 206 2.71 -0.93 5.81
N THR A 207 4.00 -0.81 5.54
CA THR A 207 4.94 -1.94 5.54
C THR A 207 5.04 -2.65 6.87
N GLU A 208 5.11 -1.89 7.96
CA GLU A 208 5.21 -2.46 9.29
C GLU A 208 3.95 -3.26 9.67
N ALA A 209 2.76 -2.85 9.20
CA ALA A 209 1.51 -3.54 9.48
C ALA A 209 1.50 -4.98 8.89
N TYR A 210 1.80 -5.13 7.59
CA TYR A 210 1.80 -6.46 6.98
C TYR A 210 3.03 -7.29 7.38
N LEU A 211 4.18 -6.68 7.69
CA LEU A 211 5.33 -7.41 8.23
C LEU A 211 5.06 -7.94 9.64
N GLY A 212 4.32 -7.17 10.46
CA GLY A 212 3.83 -7.65 11.75
C GLY A 212 2.94 -8.89 11.60
N LEU A 213 2.01 -8.88 10.65
CA LEU A 213 1.17 -10.05 10.35
C LEU A 213 1.97 -11.25 9.83
N ALA A 214 2.98 -10.99 8.98
CA ALA A 214 3.86 -12.04 8.48
C ALA A 214 4.63 -12.70 9.63
N ALA A 215 5.25 -11.91 10.51
CA ALA A 215 5.93 -12.42 11.71
C ALA A 215 4.98 -13.21 12.61
N PHE A 216 3.81 -12.65 12.93
CA PHE A 216 2.79 -13.33 13.74
C PHE A 216 2.40 -14.68 13.16
N THR A 217 2.11 -14.74 11.87
CA THR A 217 1.69 -15.98 11.19
C THR A 217 2.80 -17.02 11.17
N LEU A 218 4.04 -16.59 10.90
CA LEU A 218 5.22 -17.47 10.92
C LEU A 218 5.44 -18.06 12.32
N ILE A 219 5.38 -17.23 13.37
CA ILE A 219 5.56 -17.67 14.76
C ILE A 219 4.42 -18.61 15.18
N LEU A 220 3.16 -18.22 14.97
CA LEU A 220 2.01 -19.01 15.37
C LEU A 220 1.99 -20.39 14.70
N ARG A 221 2.35 -20.46 13.41
CA ARG A 221 2.44 -21.73 12.69
C ARG A 221 3.44 -22.67 13.33
N ARG A 222 4.58 -22.15 13.81
CA ARG A 222 5.63 -22.94 14.48
C ARG A 222 5.19 -23.43 15.86
N LEU A 223 4.58 -22.54 16.66
CA LEU A 223 4.07 -22.89 17.98
C LEU A 223 3.04 -24.03 17.91
N ARG A 224 2.19 -24.04 16.87
CA ARG A 224 1.11 -25.03 16.75
C ARG A 224 1.46 -26.30 15.98
N ASN A 225 2.47 -26.26 15.10
CA ASN A 225 2.82 -27.38 14.23
C ASN A 225 4.31 -27.71 14.35
N PRO A 226 4.78 -28.25 15.48
CA PRO A 226 6.20 -28.51 15.70
C PRO A 226 6.79 -29.47 14.66
N GLY A 227 8.06 -29.27 14.33
CA GLY A 227 8.79 -30.05 13.34
C GLY A 227 8.39 -29.77 11.88
N ILE A 228 8.43 -30.83 11.05
CA ILE A 228 8.22 -30.75 9.60
C ILE A 228 6.83 -30.23 9.21
N GLN A 229 5.85 -30.32 10.11
CA GLN A 229 4.48 -29.82 9.89
C GLN A 229 4.44 -28.29 9.77
N SER A 230 5.41 -27.58 10.35
CA SER A 230 5.57 -26.12 10.15
C SER A 230 6.22 -25.76 8.81
N ALA A 231 6.78 -26.73 8.07
CA ALA A 231 7.49 -26.46 6.83
C ALA A 231 6.54 -26.05 5.68
N GLY A 232 7.09 -25.33 4.70
CA GLY A 232 6.39 -24.86 3.51
C GLY A 232 6.18 -23.34 3.47
N LEU A 233 5.47 -22.88 2.44
CA LEU A 233 5.16 -21.48 2.24
C LEU A 233 4.11 -21.01 3.27
N THR A 234 4.38 -19.91 3.97
CA THR A 234 3.44 -19.29 4.93
C THR A 234 2.96 -17.92 4.46
N VAL A 235 3.84 -17.14 3.84
CA VAL A 235 3.55 -15.78 3.38
C VAL A 235 4.03 -15.65 1.94
N LEU A 236 3.17 -15.16 1.05
CA LEU A 236 3.51 -14.75 -0.30
C LEU A 236 3.34 -13.24 -0.39
N MET A 237 4.39 -12.53 -0.78
CA MET A 237 4.37 -11.08 -1.00
C MET A 237 4.56 -10.81 -2.49
N ARG A 238 3.64 -10.05 -3.09
CA ARG A 238 3.70 -9.69 -4.51
C ARG A 238 3.75 -8.17 -4.65
N TYR A 239 4.71 -7.69 -5.44
CA TYR A 239 4.85 -6.29 -5.80
C TYR A 239 4.64 -6.12 -7.31
N THR A 240 4.09 -4.98 -7.71
CA THR A 240 3.84 -4.65 -9.13
C THR A 240 5.11 -4.15 -9.83
N LEU A 241 6.01 -3.46 -9.11
CA LEU A 241 7.24 -2.90 -9.65
C LEU A 241 8.48 -3.61 -9.11
N ARG A 242 9.44 -3.89 -9.99
CA ARG A 242 10.71 -4.55 -9.64
C ARG A 242 11.55 -3.72 -8.65
N LEU A 243 11.65 -2.41 -8.87
CA LEU A 243 12.43 -1.53 -7.99
C LEU A 243 11.88 -1.49 -6.55
N LEU A 244 10.55 -1.51 -6.39
CA LEU A 244 9.90 -1.63 -5.09
C LEU A 244 10.26 -2.94 -4.38
N THR A 245 10.58 -3.99 -5.13
CA THR A 245 10.93 -5.29 -4.56
C THR A 245 12.26 -5.24 -3.81
N LEU A 246 13.23 -4.43 -4.23
CA LEU A 246 14.54 -4.33 -3.55
C LEU A 246 14.44 -3.67 -2.17
N ASP A 247 13.76 -2.52 -2.08
CA ASP A 247 13.58 -1.83 -0.79
C ASP A 247 12.73 -2.66 0.18
N GLN A 248 11.71 -3.34 -0.35
CA GLN A 248 10.86 -4.21 0.44
C GLN A 248 11.55 -5.51 0.84
N LEU A 249 12.48 -6.01 0.01
CA LEU A 249 13.34 -7.13 0.34
C LEU A 249 14.23 -6.80 1.54
N GLY A 250 14.83 -5.60 1.59
CA GLY A 250 15.64 -5.18 2.74
C GLY A 250 14.86 -5.24 4.06
N ARG A 251 13.62 -4.77 4.07
CA ARG A 251 12.75 -4.80 5.27
C ARG A 251 12.30 -6.22 5.62
N ALA A 252 11.91 -7.02 4.63
CA ALA A 252 11.56 -8.43 4.85
C ALA A 252 12.76 -9.24 5.35
N ALA A 253 13.96 -8.97 4.83
CA ALA A 253 15.19 -9.61 5.26
C ALA A 253 15.52 -9.28 6.72
N ALA A 254 15.43 -8.00 7.10
CA ALA A 254 15.60 -7.58 8.49
C ALA A 254 14.60 -8.28 9.44
N LEU A 255 13.34 -8.44 9.02
CA LEU A 255 12.33 -9.18 9.78
C LEU A 255 12.74 -10.63 9.99
N ILE A 256 13.18 -11.32 8.93
CA ILE A 256 13.59 -12.71 9.03
C ILE A 256 14.85 -12.87 9.89
N CYS A 257 15.83 -11.99 9.75
CA CYS A 257 17.00 -12.00 10.64
C CYS A 257 16.59 -11.80 12.10
N ALA A 258 15.64 -10.91 12.38
CA ALA A 258 15.12 -10.74 13.74
C ALA A 258 14.39 -11.99 14.26
N LEU A 259 13.60 -12.66 13.40
CA LEU A 259 12.97 -13.95 13.74
C LEU A 259 14.00 -15.06 13.99
N GLU A 260 15.09 -15.09 13.22
CA GLU A 260 16.18 -16.06 13.41
C GLU A 260 16.91 -15.84 14.75
N LEU A 261 17.07 -14.59 15.19
CA LEU A 261 17.66 -14.30 16.50
C LEU A 261 16.75 -14.72 17.65
N GLU A 262 15.43 -14.61 17.51
CA GLU A 262 14.49 -15.20 18.49
C GLU A 262 14.56 -16.72 18.47
N ARG A 263 14.75 -17.32 17.28
CA ARG A 263 14.92 -18.77 17.13
C ARG A 263 16.18 -19.29 17.79
N GLU A 264 17.30 -18.58 17.67
CA GLU A 264 18.55 -18.96 18.35
C GLU A 264 18.41 -18.95 19.87
N ALA A 265 17.59 -18.04 20.42
CA ALA A 265 17.31 -17.98 21.85
C ALA A 265 16.38 -19.13 22.32
N ASP A 266 15.52 -19.66 21.44
CA ASP A 266 14.66 -20.81 21.72
C ASP A 266 14.60 -21.83 20.54
N PRO A 267 15.67 -22.61 20.34
CA PRO A 267 15.74 -23.57 19.22
C PRO A 267 14.80 -24.76 19.35
N ALA A 268 14.28 -25.01 20.55
CA ALA A 268 13.36 -26.12 20.80
C ALA A 268 11.96 -25.80 20.27
N THR A 269 11.56 -24.52 20.32
CA THR A 269 10.21 -24.06 19.96
C THR A 269 10.16 -23.41 18.58
N LEU A 270 11.26 -22.84 18.09
CA LEU A 270 11.32 -22.09 16.83
C LEU A 270 12.30 -22.75 15.83
N TYR A 271 12.02 -22.66 14.52
CA TYR A 271 12.85 -23.26 13.44
C TYR A 271 13.32 -22.24 12.40
N GLY A 272 14.36 -22.60 11.65
CA GLY A 272 15.06 -21.73 10.70
C GLY A 272 14.16 -21.19 9.59
N ILE A 273 14.47 -19.98 9.11
CA ILE A 273 13.72 -19.33 8.03
C ILE A 273 14.61 -19.20 6.80
N LEU A 274 14.12 -19.72 5.68
CA LEU A 274 14.73 -19.51 4.37
C LEU A 274 14.04 -18.34 3.68
N LEU A 275 14.81 -17.28 3.40
CA LEU A 275 14.43 -16.28 2.42
C LEU A 275 14.78 -16.79 1.03
N TYR A 276 13.76 -17.02 0.22
CA TYR A 276 13.94 -17.34 -1.19
C TYR A 276 13.49 -16.15 -2.03
N THR A 277 14.44 -15.50 -2.69
CA THR A 277 14.18 -14.43 -3.64
C THR A 277 14.32 -14.98 -5.06
N ALA A 278 13.31 -14.74 -5.89
CA ALA A 278 13.41 -14.95 -7.32
C ALA A 278 13.36 -13.57 -7.98
N SER A 279 14.52 -12.99 -8.25
CA SER A 279 14.66 -11.87 -9.19
C SER A 279 15.32 -12.43 -10.45
N PRO A 280 14.85 -12.08 -11.65
CA PRO A 280 15.53 -12.50 -12.87
C PRO A 280 16.91 -11.83 -13.05
N ASP A 281 17.20 -10.69 -12.41
CA ASP A 281 18.35 -9.85 -12.77
C ASP A 281 19.09 -9.22 -11.55
N ALA A 282 20.39 -8.95 -11.69
CA ALA A 282 21.40 -8.81 -10.62
C ALA A 282 21.91 -7.37 -10.30
N GLU A 283 21.27 -6.30 -10.78
CA GLU A 283 21.82 -4.94 -10.65
C GLU A 283 21.05 -4.08 -9.63
N GLY A 284 21.67 -3.77 -8.49
CA GLY A 284 21.09 -2.99 -7.40
C GLY A 284 21.88 -1.71 -7.05
N THR A 285 21.14 -0.70 -6.55
CA THR A 285 21.52 0.60 -5.93
C THR A 285 21.56 1.84 -6.83
N LEU A 286 21.16 3.00 -6.26
CA LEU A 286 21.06 4.35 -6.87
C LEU A 286 22.34 4.83 -7.58
N GLY A 287 23.51 4.26 -7.28
CA GLY A 287 24.73 4.50 -8.05
C GLY A 287 24.59 4.06 -9.52
N GLY A 288 23.80 3.02 -9.78
CA GLY A 288 23.39 2.63 -11.13
C GLY A 288 22.52 3.67 -11.82
N LEU A 289 21.67 4.40 -11.09
CA LEU A 289 20.83 5.48 -11.64
C LEU A 289 21.64 6.73 -12.01
N VAL A 290 22.60 7.13 -11.17
CA VAL A 290 23.50 8.25 -11.50
C VAL A 290 24.37 7.89 -12.70
N LYS A 291 24.88 6.65 -12.76
CA LYS A 291 25.68 6.15 -13.88
C LYS A 291 24.85 5.90 -15.16
N ALA A 292 23.57 5.57 -15.01
CA ALA A 292 22.61 5.49 -16.11
C ALA A 292 22.42 6.86 -16.77
N GLY A 293 22.47 7.96 -16.00
CA GLY A 293 22.46 9.31 -16.56
C GLY A 293 23.60 9.60 -17.55
N GLU A 294 24.76 8.95 -17.40
CA GLU A 294 25.89 9.06 -18.34
C GLU A 294 25.63 8.35 -19.69
N ARG A 295 24.60 7.49 -19.74
CA ARG A 295 24.18 6.69 -20.91
C ARG A 295 22.73 6.98 -21.30
N ILE A 296 22.30 8.23 -21.12
CA ILE A 296 20.91 8.63 -21.35
C ILE A 296 20.46 8.39 -22.81
N ASP A 297 21.39 8.47 -23.76
CA ASP A 297 21.21 8.11 -25.16
C ASP A 297 20.82 6.63 -25.33
N ASP A 298 21.58 5.72 -24.73
CA ASP A 298 21.25 4.28 -24.72
C ASP A 298 19.88 4.03 -24.09
N HIS A 299 19.55 4.76 -23.02
CA HIS A 299 18.27 4.63 -22.34
C HIS A 299 17.10 5.17 -23.17
N LEU A 300 17.28 6.27 -23.90
CA LEU A 300 16.27 6.80 -24.82
C LEU A 300 16.04 5.87 -26.00
N GLN A 301 17.10 5.31 -26.58
CA GLN A 301 17.00 4.32 -27.64
C GLN A 301 16.27 3.06 -27.16
N ALA A 302 16.69 2.52 -26.01
CA ALA A 302 16.03 1.36 -25.40
C ALA A 302 14.55 1.66 -25.07
N ALA A 303 14.21 2.87 -24.60
CA ALA A 303 12.84 3.26 -24.34
C ALA A 303 11.99 3.29 -25.62
N LEU A 304 12.52 3.78 -26.75
CA LEU A 304 11.85 3.74 -28.05
C LEU A 304 11.68 2.30 -28.56
N GLU A 305 12.70 1.45 -28.39
CA GLU A 305 12.61 0.03 -28.75
C GLU A 305 11.58 -0.72 -27.90
N TRP A 306 11.58 -0.51 -26.58
CA TRP A 306 10.61 -1.11 -25.67
C TRP A 306 9.20 -0.57 -25.90
N GLY A 307 9.06 0.70 -26.30
CA GLY A 307 7.79 1.26 -26.75
C GLY A 307 7.18 0.48 -27.91
N ARG A 308 7.98 -0.13 -28.79
CA ARG A 308 7.47 -0.99 -29.88
C ARG A 308 6.98 -2.35 -29.38
N LEU A 309 7.39 -2.77 -28.18
CA LEU A 309 7.10 -4.08 -27.59
C LEU A 309 6.16 -3.95 -26.38
N CYS A 310 4.86 -4.01 -26.62
CA CYS A 310 3.85 -4.01 -25.54
C CYS A 310 3.19 -5.37 -25.37
N SER A 311 3.12 -5.86 -24.14
CA SER A 311 2.41 -7.10 -23.79
C SER A 311 0.89 -7.03 -23.99
N ASN A 312 0.33 -5.81 -24.10
CA ASN A 312 -1.07 -5.60 -24.42
C ASN A 312 -1.34 -5.40 -25.93
N ASP A 313 -0.33 -5.43 -26.81
CA ASP A 313 -0.59 -5.44 -28.25
C ASP A 313 -1.12 -6.82 -28.71
N PRO A 314 -2.05 -6.86 -29.68
CA PRO A 314 -2.62 -5.73 -30.43
C PRO A 314 -3.82 -5.04 -29.74
N VAL A 315 -4.28 -5.52 -28.58
CA VAL A 315 -5.48 -4.99 -27.90
C VAL A 315 -5.38 -3.49 -27.61
N CYS A 316 -4.20 -3.02 -27.19
CA CYS A 316 -3.95 -1.59 -26.99
C CYS A 316 -3.73 -0.84 -28.31
N ALA A 317 -3.04 -1.43 -29.30
CA ALA A 317 -2.82 -0.81 -30.61
C ALA A 317 -4.11 -0.61 -31.41
N GLY A 318 -5.09 -1.51 -31.25
CA GLY A 318 -6.38 -1.46 -31.94
C GLY A 318 -7.50 -0.76 -31.19
N HIS A 319 -7.13 0.02 -30.18
CA HIS A 319 -8.06 0.91 -29.50
C HIS A 319 -8.53 2.01 -30.47
N ARG A 320 -9.84 2.17 -30.61
CA ARG A 320 -10.49 3.12 -31.54
C ARG A 320 -11.20 4.22 -30.75
N PRO A 321 -10.56 5.39 -30.55
CA PRO A 321 -11.11 6.50 -29.77
C PRO A 321 -12.54 6.92 -30.13
N ASP A 322 -12.95 6.66 -31.38
CA ASP A 322 -14.26 6.95 -31.96
C ASP A 322 -15.33 5.85 -31.73
N ASP A 323 -14.98 4.71 -31.13
CA ASP A 323 -15.91 3.62 -30.82
C ASP A 323 -16.78 3.97 -29.59
N PRO A 324 -18.12 4.05 -29.74
CA PRO A 324 -19.03 4.39 -28.64
C PRO A 324 -19.08 3.35 -27.51
N TYR A 325 -18.55 2.13 -27.73
CA TYR A 325 -18.48 1.07 -26.72
C TYR A 325 -17.13 1.02 -25.97
N GLU A 326 -16.12 1.77 -26.43
CA GLU A 326 -14.84 1.86 -25.75
C GLU A 326 -14.92 2.82 -24.56
N ARG A 327 -14.33 2.45 -23.42
CA ARG A 327 -14.38 3.29 -22.20
C ARG A 327 -13.20 4.26 -22.07
N ARG A 328 -12.20 4.14 -22.93
CA ARG A 328 -11.00 4.99 -22.94
C ARG A 328 -10.99 5.89 -24.18
N PHE A 329 -12.06 6.65 -24.39
CA PHE A 329 -12.26 7.49 -25.58
C PHE A 329 -11.07 8.41 -25.93
N LEU A 330 -10.16 8.71 -24.99
CA LEU A 330 -9.07 9.69 -25.14
C LEU A 330 -7.66 9.12 -24.87
N HIS A 331 -7.51 7.79 -24.73
CA HIS A 331 -6.20 7.13 -24.59
C HIS A 331 -6.09 5.99 -25.62
N CYS A 332 -5.20 6.14 -26.60
CA CYS A 332 -4.94 5.11 -27.62
C CYS A 332 -4.01 4.00 -27.05
N ALA A 333 -2.96 3.64 -27.78
CA ALA A 333 -2.03 2.57 -27.42
C ALA A 333 -1.09 2.89 -26.22
N ALA A 334 -1.35 3.98 -25.50
CA ALA A 334 -0.57 4.41 -24.34
C ALA A 334 -1.33 4.15 -23.03
N CYS A 335 -0.67 3.47 -22.08
CA CYS A 335 -1.10 3.39 -20.69
C CYS A 335 0.07 3.72 -19.76
N TYR A 336 -0.21 3.88 -18.46
CA TYR A 336 0.79 4.01 -17.40
C TYR A 336 1.91 2.95 -17.51
N GLY A 337 1.56 1.71 -17.87
CA GLY A 337 2.51 0.62 -18.03
C GLY A 337 3.41 0.70 -19.28
N CYS A 338 3.06 1.51 -20.28
CA CYS A 338 3.78 1.58 -21.57
C CYS A 338 4.75 2.75 -21.69
N LEU A 339 4.51 3.86 -20.99
CA LEU A 339 5.29 5.10 -21.17
C LEU A 339 6.20 5.44 -19.98
N LEU A 340 6.18 4.65 -18.89
CA LEU A 340 6.90 4.95 -17.64
C LEU A 340 6.68 6.41 -17.17
N ILE A 341 5.54 6.98 -17.52
CA ILE A 341 5.22 8.36 -17.17
C ILE A 341 5.08 8.43 -15.65
N ALA A 342 5.71 9.44 -15.06
CA ALA A 342 5.67 9.67 -13.63
C ALA A 342 4.22 9.67 -13.13
N GLU A 343 3.98 9.03 -11.98
CA GLU A 343 2.68 9.00 -11.28
C GLU A 343 2.04 10.40 -11.20
N THR A 344 2.86 11.45 -11.06
CA THR A 344 2.46 12.86 -11.05
C THR A 344 1.77 13.33 -12.33
N SER A 345 2.04 12.73 -13.49
CA SER A 345 1.33 13.09 -14.73
C SER A 345 -0.05 12.43 -14.82
N CYS A 346 -0.24 11.28 -14.14
CA CYS A 346 -1.56 10.67 -13.98
C CYS A 346 -2.40 11.43 -12.95
N GLU A 347 -1.79 11.91 -11.86
CA GLU A 347 -2.47 12.78 -10.88
C GLU A 347 -2.95 14.10 -11.48
N GLN A 348 -2.25 14.61 -12.52
CA GLN A 348 -2.65 15.82 -13.25
C GLN A 348 -3.48 15.53 -14.52
N GLY A 349 -3.96 14.28 -14.69
CA GLY A 349 -4.88 13.91 -15.77
C GLY A 349 -4.30 14.13 -17.17
N ASN A 350 -3.08 13.66 -17.44
CA ASN A 350 -2.50 13.74 -18.77
C ASN A 350 -3.17 12.75 -19.73
N ASP A 351 -4.21 13.21 -20.42
CA ASP A 351 -4.97 12.48 -21.41
C ASP A 351 -4.43 12.72 -22.84
N PHE A 352 -4.89 11.98 -23.85
CA PHE A 352 -4.43 12.05 -25.25
C PHE A 352 -2.99 11.62 -25.52
N LEU A 353 -2.43 10.79 -24.64
CA LEU A 353 -1.18 10.11 -24.93
C LEU A 353 -1.44 8.97 -25.91
N ASP A 354 -0.67 8.93 -26.99
CA ASP A 354 -0.73 7.86 -27.98
C ASP A 354 0.68 7.37 -28.32
N ARG A 355 0.98 6.14 -27.91
CA ARG A 355 2.25 5.47 -28.20
C ARG A 355 2.50 5.37 -29.70
N THR A 356 1.44 5.25 -30.50
CA THR A 356 1.49 5.21 -31.97
C THR A 356 2.09 6.48 -32.58
N LEU A 357 1.95 7.64 -31.93
CA LEU A 357 2.55 8.90 -32.41
C LEU A 357 4.05 8.98 -32.11
N VAL A 358 4.55 8.16 -31.19
CA VAL A 358 5.96 8.16 -30.79
C VAL A 358 6.72 7.06 -31.51
N VAL A 359 6.18 5.82 -31.52
CA VAL A 359 6.82 4.64 -32.10
C VAL A 359 5.83 3.81 -32.91
N PRO A 360 6.30 3.07 -33.95
CA PRO A 360 5.43 2.19 -34.72
C PRO A 360 4.77 1.13 -33.84
N THR A 361 3.46 0.96 -33.95
CA THR A 361 2.69 -0.10 -33.28
C THR A 361 2.19 -1.14 -34.28
N VAL A 362 1.68 -2.28 -33.79
CA VAL A 362 1.20 -3.38 -34.63
C VAL A 362 0.10 -2.95 -35.62
N GLU A 363 -0.77 -2.01 -35.23
CA GLU A 363 -1.88 -1.54 -36.07
C GLU A 363 -1.53 -0.28 -36.89
N HIS A 364 -0.62 0.56 -36.39
CA HIS A 364 -0.33 1.87 -36.97
C HIS A 364 1.18 2.07 -37.15
N PRO A 365 1.80 1.42 -38.13
CA PRO A 365 3.25 1.48 -38.32
C PRO A 365 3.75 2.83 -38.87
N ASN A 366 2.87 3.63 -39.48
CA ASN A 366 3.25 4.82 -40.27
C ASN A 366 2.88 6.16 -39.61
N MET A 367 2.37 6.14 -38.38
CA MET A 367 1.94 7.36 -37.67
C MET A 367 3.01 7.90 -36.71
N ALA A 368 4.07 7.13 -36.47
CA ALA A 368 5.11 7.44 -35.51
C ALA A 368 6.03 8.57 -35.97
N PHE A 369 6.34 9.49 -35.06
CA PHE A 369 7.38 10.50 -35.27
C PHE A 369 8.78 9.87 -35.38
N PHE A 370 9.07 8.85 -34.56
CA PHE A 370 10.31 8.07 -34.63
C PHE A 370 10.07 6.75 -35.37
N SER A 371 10.01 6.82 -36.70
CA SER A 371 9.79 5.66 -37.57
C SER A 371 10.89 4.60 -37.42
N ASP A 372 12.12 5.04 -37.19
CA ASP A 372 13.28 4.21 -36.87
C ASP A 372 13.92 4.71 -35.56
N PRO A 373 14.47 3.83 -34.70
CA PRO A 373 15.26 4.28 -33.56
C PRO A 373 16.48 5.05 -34.12
N PRO A 374 16.81 6.24 -33.57
CA PRO A 374 17.95 7.02 -34.03
C PRO A 374 19.29 6.29 -33.92
#